data_AF-A0A437UC42-F1
#
_entry.id   AF-A0A437UC42-F1
#
_cell.length_a   1.000
_cell.length_b   1.000
_cell.length_c   1.000
_cell.angle_alpha   90.00
_cell.angle_beta   90.00
_cell.angle_gamma   90.00
#
_symmetry.space_group_name_H-M   'P 1'
#
loop_
_entity.id
_entity.type
_entity.pdbx_description
1 polymer ?
#
loop_
_entity_poly.entity_id
_entity_poly.type
_entity_poly.pdbx_seq_one_letter_code
_entity_poly.pdbx_strand_id
1 'polypeptide(L)'
;MIEKDIEKAIQAGLKSTGGKLWEAEVARELSNFDKVTDFGNIYKIIKNGKKFKDAGDIDVGTSKYIIECKESVSKNIKSKDYFDQFDKYLNPKNEKYINLNGRKCVLAIKSFKDNAIDITHPVFKALQRKGVIIITDLQQIKNLR
;
A
#
# COMPACT_ATOMS: atom_id res chain seq x y z
N MET A 1 9.46 -9.32 -11.88
CA MET A 1 8.54 -10.43 -11.56
C MET A 1 7.67 -10.64 -12.79
N ILE A 2 7.52 -11.88 -13.28
CA ILE A 2 6.65 -12.16 -14.43
C ILE A 2 5.21 -12.27 -13.91
N GLU A 3 4.20 -11.95 -14.72
CA GLU A 3 2.78 -11.98 -14.34
C GLU A 3 2.33 -13.31 -13.68
N LYS A 4 2.86 -14.44 -14.15
CA LYS A 4 2.63 -15.77 -13.56
C LYS A 4 3.17 -15.92 -12.14
N ASP A 5 4.19 -15.16 -11.76
CA ASP A 5 4.79 -15.21 -10.43
C ASP A 5 3.99 -14.34 -9.44
N ILE A 6 3.40 -13.23 -9.90
CA ILE A 6 2.53 -12.37 -9.10
C ILE A 6 1.27 -13.15 -8.67
N GLU A 7 0.58 -13.80 -9.61
CA GLU A 7 -0.65 -14.55 -9.29
C GLU A 7 -0.36 -15.69 -8.29
N LYS A 8 0.76 -16.40 -8.44
CA LYS A 8 1.19 -17.41 -7.47
C LYS A 8 1.43 -16.82 -6.08
N ALA A 9 2.07 -15.65 -6.02
CA ALA A 9 2.33 -14.96 -4.76
C ALA A 9 1.02 -14.52 -4.07
N ILE A 10 0.06 -13.98 -4.83
CA ILE A 10 -1.28 -13.64 -4.32
C ILE A 10 -1.98 -14.89 -3.79
N GLN A 11 -1.99 -16.00 -4.53
CA GLN A 11 -2.60 -17.26 -4.09
C GLN A 11 -1.95 -17.82 -2.82
N ALA A 12 -0.63 -17.66 -2.65
CA ALA A 12 0.05 -18.02 -1.41
C ALA A 12 -0.38 -17.09 -0.26
N GLY A 13 -0.49 -15.78 -0.51
CA GLY A 13 -0.98 -14.80 0.47
C GLY A 13 -2.41 -15.07 0.94
N LEU A 14 -3.30 -15.52 0.04
CA LEU A 14 -4.68 -15.92 0.37
C LEU A 14 -4.77 -17.13 1.31
N LYS A 15 -3.68 -17.90 1.45
CA LYS A 15 -3.58 -19.02 2.40
C LYS A 15 -2.85 -18.63 3.69
N SER A 16 -2.47 -17.35 3.83
CA SER A 16 -1.78 -16.81 4.99
C SER A 16 -2.77 -16.27 6.03
N THR A 17 -2.29 -15.52 7.02
CA THR A 17 -3.08 -14.89 8.06
C THR A 17 -2.65 -13.43 8.25
N GLY A 18 -3.45 -12.66 9.00
CA GLY A 18 -3.12 -11.29 9.39
C GLY A 18 -2.93 -10.34 8.22
N GLY A 19 -1.94 -9.44 8.34
CA GLY A 19 -1.56 -8.48 7.31
C GLY A 19 -1.35 -9.09 5.93
N LYS A 20 -0.70 -10.26 5.83
CA LYS A 20 -0.40 -10.85 4.52
C LYS A 20 -1.65 -11.37 3.81
N LEU A 21 -2.60 -11.90 4.57
CA LEU A 21 -3.91 -12.26 4.03
C LEU A 21 -4.64 -11.01 3.53
N TRP A 22 -4.63 -9.92 4.30
CA TRP A 22 -5.28 -8.67 3.90
C TRP A 22 -4.71 -8.09 2.61
N GLU A 23 -3.39 -8.06 2.46
CA GLU A 23 -2.75 -7.65 1.20
C GLU A 23 -3.23 -8.49 0.01
N ALA A 24 -3.35 -9.81 0.20
CA ALA A 24 -3.77 -10.73 -0.85
C ALA A 24 -5.25 -10.57 -1.22
N GLU A 25 -6.12 -10.30 -0.24
CA GLU A 25 -7.53 -9.97 -0.45
C GLU A 25 -7.66 -8.68 -1.28
N VAL A 26 -6.91 -7.63 -0.92
CA VAL A 26 -6.87 -6.37 -1.66
C VAL A 26 -6.35 -6.57 -3.09
N ALA A 27 -5.27 -7.31 -3.27
CA ALA A 27 -4.71 -7.61 -4.59
C ALA A 27 -5.67 -8.42 -5.47
N ARG A 28 -6.36 -9.41 -4.88
CA ARG A 28 -7.39 -10.21 -5.56
C ARG A 28 -8.56 -9.37 -6.02
N GLU A 29 -9.03 -8.45 -5.19
CA GLU A 29 -10.15 -7.59 -5.57
C GLU A 29 -9.74 -6.60 -6.66
N LEU A 30 -8.54 -6.00 -6.55
CA LEU A 30 -8.02 -5.09 -7.57
C LEU A 30 -7.81 -5.76 -8.93
N SER A 31 -7.47 -7.04 -8.98
CA SER A 31 -7.25 -7.74 -10.26
C SER A 31 -8.51 -7.86 -11.12
N ASN A 32 -9.69 -7.66 -10.55
CA ASN A 32 -10.95 -7.57 -11.28
C ASN A 32 -11.11 -6.24 -12.05
N PHE A 33 -10.34 -5.20 -11.70
CA PHE A 33 -10.54 -3.82 -12.21
C PHE A 33 -9.27 -3.20 -12.82
N ASP A 34 -8.09 -3.69 -12.45
CA ASP A 34 -6.82 -3.21 -12.96
C ASP A 34 -5.76 -4.32 -12.98
N LYS A 35 -4.72 -4.17 -13.80
CA LYS A 35 -3.62 -5.13 -13.84
C LYS A 35 -2.74 -4.97 -12.61
N VAL A 36 -2.66 -6.00 -11.77
CA VAL A 36 -1.70 -6.08 -10.67
C VAL A 36 -0.29 -6.26 -11.24
N THR A 37 0.60 -5.35 -10.85
CA THR A 37 2.01 -5.28 -11.27
C THR A 37 2.97 -5.58 -10.14
N ASP A 38 2.48 -5.56 -8.89
CA ASP A 38 3.29 -5.69 -7.70
C ASP A 38 2.50 -6.33 -6.56
N PHE A 39 3.17 -7.17 -5.77
CA PHE A 39 2.63 -7.80 -4.57
C PHE A 39 3.76 -8.10 -3.58
N GLY A 40 3.83 -7.32 -2.51
CA GLY A 40 4.82 -7.46 -1.43
C GLY A 40 6.27 -7.34 -1.88
N ASN A 41 6.58 -6.56 -2.93
CA ASN A 41 7.97 -6.40 -3.36
C ASN A 41 8.72 -5.34 -2.56
N ILE A 42 9.96 -5.67 -2.23
CA ILE A 42 10.92 -4.74 -1.64
C ILE A 42 11.73 -4.06 -2.76
N TYR A 43 11.62 -2.75 -2.84
CA TYR A 43 12.36 -1.89 -3.73
C TYR A 43 13.71 -1.51 -3.13
N LYS A 44 14.75 -1.52 -3.97
CA LYS A 44 16.14 -1.32 -3.57
C LYS A 44 16.72 -0.10 -4.27
N ILE A 45 17.49 0.69 -3.53
CA ILE A 45 18.30 1.76 -4.09
C ILE A 45 19.61 1.14 -4.58
N ILE A 46 19.87 1.31 -5.88
CA ILE A 46 21.11 0.86 -6.52
C ILE A 46 22.03 2.07 -6.70
N LYS A 47 23.27 1.96 -6.20
CA LYS A 47 24.32 2.96 -6.38
C LYS A 47 25.56 2.28 -6.94
N ASN A 48 26.11 2.81 -8.04
CA ASN A 48 27.28 2.24 -8.72
C ASN A 48 27.12 0.73 -9.02
N GLY A 49 25.93 0.32 -9.47
CA GLY A 49 25.62 -1.08 -9.78
C GLY A 49 25.48 -2.01 -8.58
N LYS A 50 25.60 -1.52 -7.34
CA LYS A 50 25.46 -2.32 -6.11
C LYS A 50 24.23 -1.94 -5.32
N LYS A 51 23.63 -2.92 -4.64
CA LYS A 51 22.58 -2.67 -3.63
C LYS A 51 23.17 -1.76 -2.55
N PHE A 52 22.57 -0.58 -2.37
CA PHE A 52 22.98 0.36 -1.34
C PHE A 52 22.12 0.23 -0.08
N LYS A 53 20.80 0.41 -0.22
CA LYS A 53 19.82 0.27 0.87
C LYS A 53 18.44 -0.08 0.32
N ASP A 54 17.53 -0.48 1.20
CA ASP A 54 16.13 -0.66 0.83
C ASP A 54 15.43 0.70 0.76
N ALA A 55 14.68 0.94 -0.32
CA ALA A 55 13.86 2.13 -0.49
C ALA A 55 12.54 1.98 0.28
N GLY A 56 11.99 0.77 0.28
CA GLY A 56 10.74 0.43 0.93
C GLY A 56 10.08 -0.73 0.21
N ASP A 57 8.86 -1.00 0.59
CA ASP A 57 8.00 -2.04 0.08
C ASP A 57 6.74 -1.46 -0.57
N ILE A 58 6.19 -2.20 -1.51
CA ILE A 58 4.85 -1.99 -2.06
C ILE A 58 4.04 -3.24 -1.73
N ASP A 59 3.05 -3.09 -0.86
CA ASP A 59 2.17 -4.19 -0.47
C ASP A 59 1.40 -4.71 -1.69
N VAL A 60 0.75 -3.80 -2.40
CA VAL A 60 0.08 -4.08 -3.68
C VAL A 60 0.30 -2.91 -4.64
N GLY A 61 0.64 -3.22 -5.88
CA GLY A 61 0.75 -2.21 -6.93
C GLY A 61 0.00 -2.66 -8.17
N THR A 62 -0.79 -1.77 -8.76
CA THR A 62 -1.44 -1.98 -10.05
C THR A 62 -0.83 -1.04 -11.09
N SER A 63 -1.38 -1.06 -12.31
CA SER A 63 -0.99 -0.09 -13.35
C SER A 63 -1.33 1.35 -12.94
N LYS A 64 -2.42 1.56 -12.20
CA LYS A 64 -2.90 2.89 -11.78
C LYS A 64 -2.59 3.25 -10.33
N TYR A 65 -2.39 2.27 -9.44
CA TYR A 65 -2.35 2.49 -8.00
C TYR A 65 -1.10 1.89 -7.31
N ILE A 66 -0.68 2.53 -6.22
CA ILE A 66 0.16 1.94 -5.17
C ILE A 66 -0.70 1.89 -3.91
N ILE A 67 -0.76 0.72 -3.29
CA ILE A 67 -1.61 0.48 -2.13
C ILE A 67 -0.74 0.05 -0.97
N GLU A 68 -0.89 0.76 0.15
CA GLU A 68 -0.36 0.39 1.46
C GLU A 68 -1.51 -0.23 2.27
N CYS A 69 -1.27 -1.39 2.86
CA CYS A 69 -2.25 -2.18 3.58
C CYS A 69 -2.01 -2.09 5.10
N LYS A 70 -3.09 -1.89 5.85
CA LYS A 70 -3.10 -2.02 7.31
C LYS A 70 -4.26 -2.92 7.71
N GLU A 71 -3.93 -4.14 8.14
CA GLU A 71 -4.94 -5.06 8.68
C GLU A 71 -5.70 -4.43 9.84
N SER A 72 -5.00 -3.69 10.68
CA SER A 72 -5.60 -3.01 11.81
C SER A 72 -4.80 -1.76 12.18
N VAL A 73 -5.51 -0.72 12.63
CA VAL A 73 -4.89 0.49 13.19
C VAL A 73 -5.32 0.64 14.65
N SER A 74 -4.35 0.83 15.55
CA SER A 74 -4.61 1.05 16.97
C SER A 74 -4.68 2.54 17.32
N LYS A 75 -5.22 2.87 18.50
CA LYS A 75 -5.30 4.24 19.03
C LYS A 75 -3.95 4.96 19.11
N ASN A 76 -2.86 4.22 19.27
CA ASN A 76 -1.50 4.77 19.40
C ASN A 76 -0.87 4.94 18.01
N ILE A 77 -1.52 5.71 17.13
CA ILE A 77 -1.00 6.01 15.79
C ILE A 77 0.34 6.73 15.94
N LYS A 78 1.39 6.12 15.42
CA LYS A 78 2.67 6.79 15.18
C LYS A 78 2.55 7.60 13.89
N SER A 79 2.05 8.83 14.01
CA SER A 79 1.78 9.72 12.87
C SER A 79 2.97 9.86 11.93
N LYS A 80 4.19 9.91 12.48
CA LYS A 80 5.44 9.99 11.71
C LYS A 80 5.60 8.80 10.76
N ASP A 81 5.32 7.58 11.22
CA ASP A 81 5.50 6.37 10.42
C ASP A 81 4.59 6.40 9.18
N TYR A 82 3.34 6.86 9.34
CA TYR A 82 2.42 7.06 8.22
C TYR A 82 2.94 8.11 7.24
N PHE A 83 3.34 9.28 7.75
CA PHE A 83 3.83 10.35 6.88
C PHE A 83 5.11 9.97 6.15
N ASP A 84 6.06 9.33 6.82
CA ASP A 84 7.30 8.84 6.20
C ASP A 84 7.02 7.79 5.13
N GLN A 85 6.07 6.87 5.36
CA GLN A 85 5.70 5.86 4.38
C GLN A 85 5.09 6.50 3.13
N PHE A 86 4.10 7.37 3.29
CA PHE A 86 3.46 8.03 2.15
C PHE A 86 4.34 9.09 1.48
N ASP A 87 5.32 9.67 2.16
CA ASP A 87 6.29 10.57 1.52
C ASP A 87 7.13 9.83 0.46
N LYS A 88 7.46 8.55 0.66
CA LYS A 88 8.13 7.71 -0.35
C LYS A 88 7.29 7.49 -1.62
N TYR A 89 5.97 7.64 -1.52
CA TYR A 89 5.06 7.46 -2.65
C TYR A 89 4.65 8.77 -3.32
N LEU A 90 4.66 9.87 -2.58
CA LEU A 90 4.10 11.15 -3.02
C LEU A 90 5.15 12.21 -3.34
N ASN A 91 6.36 12.11 -2.80
CA ASN A 91 7.38 13.15 -2.90
C ASN A 91 8.57 12.66 -3.75
N PRO A 92 8.68 13.09 -5.03
CA PRO A 92 9.80 12.73 -5.91
C PRO A 92 11.18 13.17 -5.40
N LYS A 93 11.24 14.10 -4.43
CA LYS A 93 12.49 14.54 -3.79
C LYS A 93 12.90 13.66 -2.61
N ASN A 94 12.05 12.73 -2.17
CA ASN A 94 12.41 11.78 -1.14
C ASN A 94 13.48 10.82 -1.68
N GLU A 95 14.58 10.63 -0.95
CA GLU A 95 15.67 9.72 -1.36
C GLU A 95 15.24 8.26 -1.53
N LYS A 96 14.10 7.88 -0.94
CA LYS A 96 13.46 6.57 -1.00
C LYS A 96 12.21 6.59 -1.88
N TYR A 97 12.07 7.57 -2.78
CA TYR A 97 10.92 7.65 -3.68
C TYR A 97 10.84 6.40 -4.58
N ILE A 98 9.69 5.72 -4.56
CA ILE A 98 9.48 4.46 -5.31
C ILE A 98 8.27 4.48 -6.26
N ASN A 99 7.50 5.56 -6.28
CA ASN A 99 6.36 5.71 -7.19
C ASN A 99 6.76 6.26 -8.57
N LEU A 100 7.64 5.56 -9.28
CA LEU A 100 8.24 6.06 -10.52
C LEU A 100 7.24 6.25 -11.67
N ASN A 101 6.06 5.61 -11.60
CA ASN A 101 5.04 5.70 -12.65
C ASN A 101 3.91 6.71 -12.32
N GLY A 102 4.06 7.52 -11.26
CA GLY A 102 3.05 8.53 -10.90
C GLY A 102 1.69 7.94 -10.55
N ARG A 103 1.67 6.75 -9.94
CA ARG A 103 0.44 6.03 -9.57
C ARG A 103 -0.27 6.75 -8.43
N LYS A 104 -1.60 6.65 -8.38
CA LYS A 104 -2.38 7.17 -7.25
C LYS A 104 -2.11 6.33 -6.00
N CYS A 105 -2.01 6.98 -4.84
CA CYS A 105 -1.72 6.30 -3.58
C CYS A 105 -3.01 5.96 -2.82
N VAL A 106 -3.12 4.72 -2.36
CA VAL A 106 -4.25 4.23 -1.57
C VAL A 106 -3.74 3.68 -0.24
N LEU A 107 -4.44 4.02 0.85
CA LEU A 107 -4.31 3.36 2.14
C LEU A 107 -5.53 2.45 2.33
N ALA A 108 -5.31 1.13 2.40
CA ALA A 108 -6.35 0.14 2.62
C ALA A 108 -6.34 -0.36 4.07
N ILE A 109 -7.30 0.07 4.87
CA ILE A 109 -7.42 -0.27 6.29
C ILE A 109 -8.52 -1.29 6.47
N LYS A 110 -8.22 -2.50 6.98
CA LYS A 110 -9.26 -3.51 7.23
C LYS A 110 -10.06 -3.23 8.50
N SER A 111 -9.44 -2.69 9.54
CA SER A 111 -10.13 -2.42 10.81
C SER A 111 -9.45 -1.35 11.67
N PHE A 112 -10.22 -0.75 12.59
CA PHE A 112 -9.70 0.08 13.68
C PHE A 112 -9.87 -0.69 15.00
N LYS A 113 -8.78 -0.90 15.74
CA LYS A 113 -8.80 -1.68 16.99
C LYS A 113 -9.62 -0.97 18.05
N ASP A 114 -10.42 -1.76 18.77
CA ASP A 114 -11.23 -1.36 19.92
C ASP A 114 -12.20 -0.19 19.63
N ASN A 115 -12.48 0.10 18.35
CA ASN A 115 -13.22 1.30 17.91
C ASN A 115 -12.68 2.62 18.51
N ALA A 116 -11.40 2.64 18.88
CA ALA A 116 -10.82 3.77 19.60
C ALA A 116 -10.51 4.98 18.71
N ILE A 117 -10.49 4.77 17.39
CA ILE A 117 -10.23 5.77 16.35
C ILE A 117 -11.01 5.40 15.08
N ASP A 118 -11.16 6.36 14.18
CA ASP A 118 -11.75 6.16 12.87
C ASP A 118 -11.03 7.00 11.79
N ILE A 119 -11.60 7.02 10.58
CA ILE A 119 -11.09 7.78 9.45
C ILE A 119 -11.01 9.30 9.68
N THR A 120 -11.73 9.82 10.67
CA THR A 120 -11.73 11.25 11.01
C THR A 120 -10.51 11.68 11.80
N HIS A 121 -9.66 10.74 12.25
CA HIS A 121 -8.42 11.01 12.96
C HIS A 121 -7.50 11.96 12.16
N PRO A 122 -6.80 12.92 12.80
CA PRO A 122 -6.03 13.97 12.10
C PRO A 122 -4.99 13.46 11.09
N VAL A 123 -4.38 12.30 11.35
CA VAL A 123 -3.40 11.67 10.45
C VAL A 123 -4.03 11.31 9.11
N PHE A 124 -5.20 10.68 9.11
CA PHE A 124 -5.89 10.28 7.88
C PHE A 124 -6.40 11.48 7.10
N LYS A 125 -6.96 12.49 7.79
CA LYS A 125 -7.32 13.77 7.17
C LYS A 125 -6.11 14.45 6.52
N ALA A 126 -4.94 14.41 7.15
CA ALA A 126 -3.71 14.97 6.59
C ALA A 126 -3.24 14.20 5.35
N LEU A 127 -3.30 12.86 5.36
CA LEU A 127 -3.00 12.03 4.19
C LEU A 127 -3.97 12.30 3.03
N GLN A 128 -5.26 12.39 3.30
CA GLN A 128 -6.28 12.73 2.29
C GLN A 128 -6.02 14.09 1.64
N ARG A 129 -5.65 15.11 2.43
CA ARG A 129 -5.25 16.44 1.91
C ARG A 129 -4.01 16.38 1.01
N LYS A 130 -3.15 15.37 1.17
CA LYS A 130 -2.00 15.11 0.29
C LYS A 130 -2.36 14.25 -0.94
N GLY A 131 -3.63 13.91 -1.13
CA GLY A 131 -4.09 13.12 -2.27
C GLY A 131 -4.09 11.61 -2.05
N VAL A 132 -3.90 11.13 -0.82
CA VAL A 132 -4.05 9.70 -0.50
C VAL A 132 -5.52 9.33 -0.43
N ILE A 133 -5.92 8.34 -1.21
CA ILE A 133 -7.25 7.74 -1.12
C ILE A 133 -7.24 6.76 0.05
N ILE A 134 -8.25 6.80 0.92
CA ILE A 134 -8.35 5.84 2.02
C ILE A 134 -9.61 5.01 1.82
N ILE A 135 -9.45 3.69 1.86
CA ILE A 135 -10.55 2.73 1.84
C ILE A 135 -10.53 1.92 3.14
N THR A 136 -11.71 1.64 3.66
CA THR A 136 -11.94 0.83 4.85
C THR A 136 -12.72 -0.45 4.56
N ASP A 137 -13.13 -0.64 3.30
CA ASP A 137 -13.87 -1.81 2.81
C ASP A 137 -13.41 -2.14 1.38
N LEU A 138 -13.24 -3.43 1.08
CA LEU A 138 -12.89 -3.91 -0.27
C LEU A 138 -13.89 -3.47 -1.33
N GLN A 139 -15.17 -3.36 -0.99
CA GLN A 139 -16.22 -2.89 -1.88
C GLN A 139 -15.98 -1.47 -2.39
N GLN A 140 -15.13 -0.68 -1.74
CA GLN A 140 -14.76 0.65 -2.21
C GLN A 140 -13.76 0.62 -3.37
N ILE A 141 -13.09 -0.53 -3.62
CA ILE A 141 -12.13 -0.69 -4.73
C ILE A 141 -12.81 -0.44 -6.08
N LYS A 142 -14.06 -0.90 -6.26
CA LYS A 142 -14.83 -0.66 -7.50
C LYS A 142 -15.09 0.83 -7.80
N ASN A 143 -14.94 1.69 -6.79
CA ASN A 143 -15.14 3.14 -6.92
C ASN A 143 -13.81 3.88 -7.17
N LEU A 144 -12.67 3.19 -7.18
CA LEU A 144 -11.39 3.76 -7.55
C LEU A 144 -11.38 4.04 -9.06
N ARG A 145 -11.27 5.32 -9.44
CA ARG A 145 -11.29 5.80 -10.84
C ARG A 145 -9.89 6.01 -11.40
#